data_AF-C7H3F7-F1
#
_entry.id   AF-C7H3F7-F1
#
_cell.length_a   1.000
_cell.length_b   1.000
_cell.length_c   1.000
_cell.angle_alpha   90.00
_cell.angle_beta   90.00
_cell.angle_gamma   90.00
#
_symmetry.space_group_name_H-M   'P 1'
#
loop_
_entity.id
_entity.type
_entity.pdbx_description
1 polymer ?
#
loop_
_entity_poly.entity_id
_entity_poly.type
_entity_poly.pdbx_seq_one_letter_code
_entity_poly.pdbx_strand_id
1 'polypeptide(L)'
;MSNEKEYWLFFDTNVLFQLYDKKADFNSFSFNSTFENVCDMLSQLDIYERVSVGIPKVVWNEMTQQIIEAHATRVLEFGSYIKKWKFPEYRVTTCDIEDYPNYIKSVVERYKEELEKGLIKITELSLPSASRFQSVMERAFSKLPPFGGKEKNSDKGFKDVLIWESILEFTAQHENANIIFYTKDKGYKDVLVDEFEKLYPNASIAILSAENEIKTVLEEWAKSIDEYSYQPIGEENDVDPFAEWVESPNFVVQLIDHDYGLIPQSALVAETIFKLVDYEMPTLLDSKDQNIKYSMPATLDITYILKDCTTIQKVALVNIIVCKTSEDEYAIESIQVKNPPDVEATA
;
A
#
# COMPACT_ATOMS: atom_id res chain seq x y z
N MET A 1 36.22 7.40 17.01
CA MET A 1 34.76 7.44 16.77
C MET A 1 34.62 7.62 15.28
N SER A 2 34.04 6.65 14.56
CA SER A 2 33.90 6.78 13.11
C SER A 2 33.00 7.98 12.85
N ASN A 3 33.46 8.86 11.97
CA ASN A 3 32.75 10.07 11.55
C ASN A 3 31.65 9.71 10.54
N GLU A 4 31.05 8.52 10.69
CA GLU A 4 30.17 7.91 9.71
C GLU A 4 28.75 8.39 10.00
N LYS A 5 28.14 8.99 8.99
CA LYS A 5 26.77 9.49 9.05
C LYS A 5 25.82 8.31 9.20
N GLU A 6 24.86 8.46 10.10
CA GLU A 6 23.76 7.49 10.24
C GLU A 6 22.53 8.02 9.52
N TYR A 7 21.80 7.16 8.82
CA TYR A 7 20.61 7.54 8.06
C TYR A 7 19.38 6.85 8.62
N TRP A 8 18.38 7.64 9.00
CA TRP A 8 17.18 7.15 9.69
C TRP A 8 15.91 7.73 9.07
N LEU A 9 14.93 6.88 8.78
CA LEU A 9 13.61 7.30 8.32
C LEU A 9 12.54 6.91 9.35
N PHE A 10 11.89 7.91 9.95
CA PHE A 10 10.80 7.71 10.90
C PHE A 10 9.43 8.01 10.28
N PHE A 11 8.45 7.19 10.64
CA PHE A 11 7.06 7.37 10.20
C PHE A 11 6.16 7.91 11.30
N ASP A 12 5.19 8.73 10.89
CA ASP A 12 4.01 9.11 11.65
C ASP A 12 2.83 8.14 11.37
N THR A 13 1.88 8.02 12.30
CA THR A 13 0.70 7.15 12.17
C THR A 13 -0.13 7.52 10.94
N ASN A 14 -0.33 8.81 10.66
CA ASN A 14 -1.17 9.25 9.53
C ASN A 14 -0.60 8.87 8.16
N VAL A 15 0.70 8.62 8.09
CA VAL A 15 1.36 8.15 6.87
C VAL A 15 1.08 6.67 6.67
N LEU A 16 1.14 5.88 7.74
CA LEU A 16 0.98 4.41 7.73
C LEU A 16 -0.46 3.92 7.87
N PHE A 17 -1.40 4.84 8.08
CA PHE A 17 -2.81 4.54 8.28
C PHE A 17 -3.42 3.69 7.15
N GLN A 18 -4.16 2.65 7.54
CA GLN A 18 -4.90 1.77 6.62
C GLN A 18 -6.40 1.98 6.79
N LEU A 19 -7.12 2.19 5.69
CA LEU A 19 -8.58 2.26 5.69
C LEU A 19 -9.17 0.84 5.76
N TYR A 20 -9.93 0.56 6.82
CA TYR A 20 -10.63 -0.71 7.04
C TYR A 20 -12.07 -0.72 6.47
N ASP A 21 -12.37 0.12 5.48
CA ASP A 21 -13.73 0.46 5.07
C ASP A 21 -14.39 -0.55 4.10
N LYS A 22 -13.61 -1.16 3.18
CA LYS A 22 -14.16 -1.99 2.08
C LYS A 22 -13.60 -3.40 1.95
N LYS A 23 -12.34 -3.65 2.38
CA LYS A 23 -11.66 -4.97 2.27
C LYS A 23 -10.78 -5.26 3.50
N ALA A 24 -11.24 -4.89 4.69
CA ALA A 24 -10.52 -5.15 5.93
C ALA A 24 -10.42 -6.64 6.22
N ASP A 25 -9.23 -7.22 6.09
CA ASP A 25 -8.94 -8.54 6.63
C ASP A 25 -8.53 -8.42 8.10
N PHE A 26 -9.50 -8.62 8.99
CA PHE A 26 -9.29 -8.59 10.44
C PHE A 26 -8.45 -9.77 10.98
N ASN A 27 -8.01 -10.69 10.13
CA ASN A 27 -7.10 -11.79 10.48
C ASN A 27 -5.63 -11.46 10.19
N SER A 28 -5.36 -10.33 9.53
CA SER A 28 -4.02 -9.91 9.13
C SER A 28 -3.72 -8.50 9.63
N PHE A 29 -2.43 -8.15 9.62
CA PHE A 29 -1.97 -6.79 9.89
C PHE A 29 -0.81 -6.50 8.94
N SER A 30 -0.83 -5.32 8.32
CA SER A 30 0.28 -4.80 7.54
C SER A 30 0.28 -3.27 7.62
N PHE A 31 1.39 -2.64 7.29
CA PHE A 31 1.37 -1.23 6.94
C PHE A 31 0.71 -1.03 5.57
N ASN A 32 0.44 0.22 5.21
CA ASN A 32 -0.12 0.59 3.91
C ASN A 32 0.97 0.63 2.82
N SER A 33 0.55 0.88 1.58
CA SER A 33 1.45 0.97 0.43
C SER A 33 2.56 2.02 0.58
N THR A 34 2.36 3.07 1.37
CA THR A 34 3.39 4.10 1.59
C THR A 34 4.63 3.50 2.26
N PHE A 35 4.46 2.54 3.17
CA PHE A 35 5.57 1.84 3.79
C PHE A 35 6.32 0.98 2.78
N GLU A 36 5.59 0.19 2.00
CA GLU A 36 6.17 -0.68 0.97
C GLU A 36 6.92 0.13 -0.09
N ASN A 37 6.32 1.22 -0.58
CA ASN A 37 6.95 2.12 -1.54
C ASN A 37 8.29 2.65 -1.03
N VAL A 38 8.37 3.06 0.25
CA VAL A 38 9.64 3.52 0.85
C VAL A 38 10.66 2.38 0.93
N CYS A 39 10.24 1.18 1.33
CA CYS A 39 11.12 0.01 1.36
C CYS A 39 11.64 -0.36 -0.04
N ASP A 40 10.78 -0.28 -1.06
CA ASP A 40 11.14 -0.49 -2.46
C ASP A 40 12.13 0.56 -2.94
N MET A 41 11.92 1.83 -2.60
CA MET A 41 12.88 2.91 -2.91
C MET A 41 14.27 2.66 -2.30
N LEU A 42 14.33 2.25 -1.03
CA LEU A 42 15.60 1.90 -0.38
C LEU A 42 16.30 0.72 -1.06
N SER A 43 15.51 -0.25 -1.53
CA SER A 43 16.00 -1.43 -2.24
C SER A 43 16.50 -1.09 -3.65
N GLN A 44 15.75 -0.28 -4.41
CA GLN A 44 16.12 0.18 -5.75
C GLN A 44 17.37 1.05 -5.75
N LEU A 45 17.55 1.87 -4.71
CA LEU A 45 18.75 2.69 -4.53
C LEU A 45 19.95 1.91 -3.98
N ASP A 46 19.78 0.64 -3.62
CA ASP A 46 20.81 -0.21 -2.99
C ASP A 46 21.40 0.40 -1.70
N ILE A 47 20.57 1.10 -0.92
CA ILE A 47 20.97 1.74 0.35
C ILE A 47 20.32 1.11 1.59
N TYR A 48 19.61 0.00 1.44
CA TYR A 48 18.88 -0.69 2.50
C TYR A 48 19.75 -1.18 3.67
N GLU A 49 21.07 -1.38 3.46
CA GLU A 49 22.03 -1.71 4.53
C GLU A 49 22.53 -0.47 5.29
N ARG A 50 22.39 0.73 4.69
CA ARG A 50 22.93 2.00 5.19
C ARG A 50 21.86 2.88 5.83
N VAL A 51 20.60 2.70 5.43
CA VAL A 51 19.45 3.43 5.95
C VAL A 51 18.63 2.52 6.87
N SER A 52 18.36 2.97 8.09
CA SER A 52 17.48 2.28 9.03
C SER A 52 16.09 2.92 9.03
N VAL A 53 15.05 2.09 9.10
CA VAL A 53 13.66 2.54 9.20
C VAL A 53 13.20 2.42 10.65
N GLY A 54 12.79 3.53 11.23
CA GLY A 54 12.30 3.59 12.59
C GLY A 54 10.78 3.72 12.66
N ILE A 55 10.12 2.86 13.42
CA ILE A 55 8.68 2.97 13.70
C ILE A 55 8.48 3.29 15.17
N PRO A 56 7.99 4.49 15.53
CA PRO A 56 7.71 4.83 16.92
C PRO A 56 6.72 3.88 17.58
N LYS A 57 6.95 3.54 18.85
CA LYS A 57 6.05 2.69 19.64
C LYS A 57 4.63 3.23 19.68
N VAL A 58 4.49 4.56 19.69
CA VAL A 58 3.20 5.26 19.63
C VAL A 58 2.42 4.85 18.39
N VAL A 59 3.09 4.77 17.23
CA VAL A 59 2.48 4.41 15.95
C VAL A 59 2.00 2.96 15.96
N TRP A 60 2.83 2.02 16.44
CA TRP A 60 2.42 0.62 16.63
C TRP A 60 1.19 0.47 17.51
N ASN A 61 1.19 1.14 18.67
CA ASN A 61 0.09 1.08 19.62
C ASN A 61 -1.19 1.67 19.02
N GLU A 62 -1.06 2.77 18.28
CA GLU A 62 -2.20 3.43 17.64
C GLU A 62 -2.80 2.56 16.53
N MET A 63 -1.98 2.00 15.64
CA MET A 63 -2.46 1.12 14.58
C MET A 63 -3.13 -0.15 15.13
N THR A 64 -2.55 -0.73 16.18
CA THR A 64 -3.16 -1.87 16.89
C THR A 64 -4.52 -1.51 17.48
N GLN A 65 -4.64 -0.32 18.09
CA GLN A 65 -5.91 0.13 18.65
C GLN A 65 -6.94 0.41 17.55
N GLN A 66 -6.54 0.99 16.42
CA GLN A 66 -7.42 1.29 15.29
C GLN A 66 -8.05 0.02 14.69
N ILE A 67 -7.27 -1.05 14.49
CA ILE A 67 -7.83 -2.32 13.98
C ILE A 67 -8.80 -2.98 14.99
N ILE A 68 -8.51 -2.89 16.29
CA ILE A 68 -9.41 -3.36 17.35
C ILE A 68 -10.75 -2.61 17.31
N GLU A 69 -10.70 -1.29 17.20
CA GLU A 69 -11.88 -0.43 17.15
C GLU A 69 -12.69 -0.63 15.86
N ALA A 70 -11.99 -0.75 14.71
CA ALA A 70 -12.61 -1.04 13.43
C ALA A 70 -13.32 -2.40 13.44
N HIS A 71 -12.67 -3.44 13.98
CA HIS A 71 -13.27 -4.77 14.15
C HIS A 71 -14.53 -4.70 15.03
N ALA A 72 -14.42 -4.10 16.23
CA ALA A 72 -15.54 -3.99 17.16
C ALA A 72 -16.74 -3.26 16.53
N THR A 73 -16.48 -2.17 15.80
CA THR A 73 -17.50 -1.42 15.06
C THR A 73 -18.17 -2.29 14.00
N ARG A 74 -17.37 -3.00 13.19
CA ARG A 74 -17.86 -3.84 12.09
C ARG A 74 -18.70 -5.02 12.57
N VAL A 75 -18.31 -5.65 13.68
CA VAL A 75 -19.08 -6.74 14.30
C VAL A 75 -20.46 -6.25 14.74
N LEU A 76 -20.55 -5.07 15.35
CA LEU A 76 -21.82 -4.46 15.75
C LEU A 76 -22.71 -4.13 14.54
N GLU A 77 -22.14 -3.51 13.50
CA GLU A 77 -22.83 -3.20 12.26
C GLU A 77 -23.41 -4.46 11.60
N PHE A 78 -22.57 -5.48 11.40
CA PHE A 78 -22.94 -6.74 10.76
C PHE A 78 -23.99 -7.50 11.58
N GLY A 79 -23.82 -7.57 12.90
CA GLY A 79 -24.80 -8.17 13.80
C GLY A 79 -26.16 -7.46 13.75
N SER A 80 -26.18 -6.13 13.64
CA SER A 80 -27.42 -5.36 13.48
C SER A 80 -28.08 -5.59 12.12
N TYR A 81 -27.28 -5.75 11.07
CA TYR A 81 -27.74 -5.95 9.70
C TYR A 81 -28.39 -7.32 9.52
N ILE A 82 -27.73 -8.40 9.96
CA ILE A 82 -28.25 -9.77 9.84
C ILE A 82 -29.57 -9.95 10.59
N LYS A 83 -29.71 -9.37 11.79
CA LYS A 83 -30.94 -9.48 12.60
C LYS A 83 -32.19 -8.97 11.89
N LYS A 84 -32.05 -8.14 10.84
CA LYS A 84 -33.17 -7.68 10.01
C LYS A 84 -33.73 -8.76 9.09
N TRP A 85 -32.92 -9.77 8.77
CA TRP A 85 -33.30 -10.85 7.87
C TRP A 85 -33.73 -12.09 8.67
N LYS A 86 -34.86 -12.68 8.27
CA LYS A 86 -35.36 -13.93 8.85
C LYS A 86 -35.60 -14.92 7.73
N PHE A 87 -34.82 -15.99 7.72
CA PHE A 87 -34.96 -17.06 6.76
C PHE A 87 -35.42 -18.34 7.48
N PRO A 88 -36.54 -18.97 7.08
CA PRO A 88 -37.01 -20.21 7.68
C PRO A 88 -36.03 -21.39 7.57
N GLU A 89 -35.24 -21.43 6.50
CA GLU A 89 -34.36 -22.54 6.13
C GLU A 89 -32.95 -22.41 6.74
N TYR A 90 -32.57 -21.21 7.19
CA TYR A 90 -31.20 -20.92 7.62
C TYR A 90 -31.15 -20.49 9.08
N ARG A 91 -30.13 -20.96 9.79
CA ARG A 91 -29.78 -20.50 11.14
C ARG A 91 -28.43 -19.80 11.09
N VAL A 92 -28.37 -18.57 11.60
CA VAL A 92 -27.10 -17.84 11.75
C VAL A 92 -26.57 -18.05 13.16
N THR A 93 -25.30 -18.41 13.26
CA THR A 93 -24.54 -18.53 14.52
C THR A 93 -23.25 -17.74 14.39
N THR A 94 -22.83 -17.09 15.47
CA THR A 94 -21.53 -16.40 15.54
C THR A 94 -20.48 -17.35 16.08
N CYS A 95 -19.30 -17.35 15.45
CA CYS A 95 -18.10 -17.96 16.02
C CYS A 95 -17.34 -16.83 16.71
N ASP A 96 -17.37 -16.82 18.04
CA ASP A 96 -16.74 -15.73 18.81
C ASP A 96 -15.25 -16.03 19.01
N ILE A 97 -14.41 -15.07 18.65
CA ILE A 97 -13.06 -14.98 19.20
C ILE A 97 -13.24 -14.29 20.57
N GLU A 98 -13.05 -15.04 21.66
CA GLU A 98 -13.27 -14.52 23.02
C GLU A 98 -12.47 -13.24 23.30
N ASP A 99 -11.26 -13.12 22.73
CA ASP A 99 -10.38 -11.98 22.91
C ASP A 99 -9.69 -11.56 21.60
N TYR A 100 -10.43 -10.85 20.75
CA TYR A 100 -9.88 -10.26 19.52
C TYR A 100 -8.69 -9.32 19.79
N PRO A 101 -8.70 -8.44 20.80
CA PRO A 101 -7.55 -7.61 21.14
C PRO A 101 -6.25 -8.39 21.36
N ASN A 102 -6.29 -9.51 22.07
CA ASN A 102 -5.09 -10.33 22.26
C ASN A 102 -4.72 -11.14 21.03
N TYR A 103 -5.72 -11.63 20.27
CA TYR A 103 -5.48 -12.25 18.97
C TYR A 103 -4.71 -11.31 18.04
N ILE A 104 -5.19 -10.09 17.83
CA ILE A 104 -4.58 -9.16 16.87
C ILE A 104 -3.21 -8.66 17.33
N LYS A 105 -3.00 -8.48 18.64
CA LYS A 105 -1.64 -8.22 19.18
C LYS A 105 -0.66 -9.32 18.79
N SER A 106 -1.07 -10.58 18.83
CA SER A 106 -0.21 -11.69 18.38
C SER A 106 0.09 -11.64 16.87
N VAL A 107 -0.86 -11.15 16.06
CA VAL A 107 -0.67 -10.95 14.61
C VAL A 107 0.32 -9.81 14.36
N VAL A 108 0.20 -8.70 15.10
CA VAL A 108 1.12 -7.55 15.02
C VAL A 108 2.54 -7.95 15.39
N GLU A 109 2.74 -8.72 16.46
CA GLU A 109 4.08 -9.18 16.84
C GLU A 109 4.67 -10.13 15.79
N ARG A 110 3.88 -11.04 15.20
CA ARG A 110 4.33 -11.84 14.06
C ARG A 110 4.73 -10.97 12.86
N TYR A 111 3.97 -9.92 12.57
CA TYR A 111 4.32 -9.00 11.48
C TYR A 111 5.66 -8.29 11.74
N LYS A 112 5.92 -7.87 12.98
CA LYS A 112 7.25 -7.32 13.36
C LYS A 112 8.36 -8.34 13.15
N GLU A 113 8.17 -9.59 13.57
CA GLU A 113 9.14 -10.67 13.35
C GLU A 113 9.40 -10.93 11.85
N GLU A 114 8.38 -10.82 10.99
CA GLU A 114 8.58 -10.92 9.54
C GLU A 114 9.36 -9.73 8.98
N LEU A 115 9.09 -8.51 9.44
CA LEU A 115 9.83 -7.30 9.06
C LEU A 115 11.32 -7.41 9.44
N GLU A 116 11.64 -8.01 10.58
CA GLU A 116 13.03 -8.24 11.03
C GLU A 116 13.82 -9.23 10.14
N LYS A 117 13.13 -10.08 9.36
CA LYS A 117 13.78 -10.98 8.39
C LYS A 117 14.12 -10.31 7.07
N GLY A 118 13.58 -9.11 6.83
CA GLY A 118 13.86 -8.32 5.63
C GLY A 118 15.31 -7.83 5.59
N LEU A 119 15.73 -7.35 4.41
CA LEU A 119 17.06 -6.76 4.21
C LEU A 119 17.18 -5.39 4.88
N ILE A 120 16.08 -4.64 4.97
CA ILE A 120 16.04 -3.31 5.55
C ILE A 120 15.99 -3.43 7.07
N LYS A 121 16.90 -2.73 7.74
CA LYS A 121 16.91 -2.67 9.20
C LYS A 121 15.73 -1.84 9.70
N ILE A 122 14.71 -2.52 10.22
CA ILE A 122 13.55 -1.91 10.86
C ILE A 122 13.75 -1.93 12.38
N THR A 123 13.52 -0.80 13.05
CA THR A 123 13.72 -0.65 14.50
C THR A 123 12.51 0.02 15.14
N GLU A 124 12.03 -0.53 16.25
CA GLU A 124 11.00 0.10 17.07
C GLU A 124 11.62 1.24 17.90
N LEU A 125 11.16 2.47 17.71
CA LEU A 125 11.61 3.60 18.50
C LEU A 125 10.80 3.66 19.81
N SER A 126 11.48 3.56 20.94
CA SER A 126 10.86 3.52 22.27
C SER A 126 10.09 4.80 22.58
N LEU A 127 9.11 4.70 23.48
CA LEU A 127 8.46 5.87 24.08
C LEU A 127 9.48 6.78 24.77
N PRO A 128 9.20 8.10 24.84
CA PRO A 128 10.08 9.01 25.55
C PRO A 128 10.18 8.60 27.02
N SER A 129 11.39 8.55 27.55
CA SER A 129 11.65 8.14 28.92
C SER A 129 11.24 9.23 29.92
N ALA A 130 11.36 8.92 31.21
CA ALA A 130 11.12 9.89 32.28
C ALA A 130 11.97 11.17 32.15
N SER A 131 13.10 11.13 31.44
CA SER A 131 13.94 12.31 31.19
C SER A 131 13.24 13.37 30.35
N ARG A 132 12.35 12.97 29.45
CA ARG A 132 11.57 13.84 28.57
C ARG A 132 10.19 14.20 29.12
N PHE A 133 9.77 13.58 30.22
CA PHE A 133 8.44 13.80 30.83
C PHE A 133 8.16 15.27 31.12
N GLN A 134 9.13 15.99 31.67
CA GLN A 134 9.00 17.42 31.95
C GLN A 134 8.76 18.23 30.66
N SER A 135 9.45 17.87 29.57
CA SER A 135 9.28 18.52 28.27
C SER A 135 7.88 18.27 27.70
N VAL A 136 7.39 17.02 27.75
CA VAL A 136 6.02 16.66 27.36
C VAL A 136 4.99 17.50 28.14
N MET A 137 5.18 17.64 29.45
CA MET A 137 4.31 18.45 30.32
C MET A 137 4.35 19.94 29.96
N GLU A 138 5.54 20.51 29.77
CA GLU A 138 5.70 21.91 29.39
C GLU A 138 5.04 22.21 28.04
N ARG A 139 5.18 21.32 27.05
CA ARG A 139 4.48 21.42 25.78
C ARG A 139 2.96 21.39 25.97
N ALA A 140 2.44 20.52 26.83
CA ALA A 140 1.02 20.42 27.10
C ALA A 140 0.45 21.69 27.74
N PHE A 141 1.10 22.19 28.80
CA PHE A 141 0.65 23.40 29.50
C PHE A 141 0.78 24.66 28.65
N SER A 142 1.86 24.75 27.87
CA SER A 142 2.17 25.93 27.04
C SER A 142 1.57 25.85 25.63
N LYS A 143 0.92 24.72 25.28
CA LYS A 143 0.40 24.42 23.94
C LYS A 143 1.46 24.60 22.84
N LEU A 144 2.67 24.13 23.13
CA LEU A 144 3.77 24.17 22.17
C LEU A 144 3.57 23.08 21.11
N PRO A 145 4.03 23.31 19.87
CA PRO A 145 4.04 22.28 18.84
C PRO A 145 4.66 20.95 19.32
N PRO A 146 4.16 19.80 18.87
CA PRO A 146 3.05 19.61 17.93
C PRO A 146 1.64 19.57 18.59
N PHE A 147 1.42 20.17 19.77
CA PHE A 147 0.06 20.35 20.27
C PHE A 147 -0.77 21.29 19.37
N GLY A 148 -2.03 20.92 19.13
CA GLY A 148 -3.00 21.70 18.37
C GLY A 148 -3.22 23.11 18.95
N GLY A 149 -2.95 24.14 18.16
CA GLY A 149 -3.16 25.54 18.55
C GLY A 149 -4.65 25.87 18.80
N LYS A 150 -4.94 26.47 19.97
CA LYS A 150 -6.14 27.24 20.39
C LYS A 150 -7.57 26.71 20.16
N GLU A 151 -7.81 25.58 19.49
CA GLU A 151 -9.16 25.00 19.38
C GLU A 151 -9.51 24.04 20.53
N LYS A 152 -10.81 23.93 20.84
CA LYS A 152 -11.40 23.46 22.11
C LYS A 152 -11.22 21.97 22.45
N ASN A 153 -10.36 21.22 21.75
CA ASN A 153 -10.10 19.81 22.04
C ASN A 153 -8.67 19.63 22.59
N SER A 154 -8.58 19.56 23.91
CA SER A 154 -7.35 19.49 24.73
C SER A 154 -6.34 18.42 24.32
N ASP A 155 -6.78 17.31 23.72
CA ASP A 155 -5.94 16.11 23.54
C ASP A 155 -5.37 15.97 22.12
N LYS A 156 -5.72 16.88 21.20
CA LYS A 156 -5.19 16.87 19.83
C LYS A 156 -3.70 17.26 19.84
N GLY A 157 -2.84 16.39 19.34
CA GLY A 157 -1.40 16.59 19.31
C GLY A 157 -0.60 15.79 20.33
N PHE A 158 -1.24 15.13 21.31
CA PHE A 158 -0.49 14.40 22.34
C PHE A 158 0.35 13.25 21.77
N LYS A 159 -0.18 12.51 20.80
CA LYS A 159 0.54 11.42 20.12
C LYS A 159 1.71 11.96 19.31
N ASP A 160 1.49 13.06 18.59
CA ASP A 160 2.51 13.75 17.80
C ASP A 160 3.66 14.24 18.71
N VAL A 161 3.33 14.71 19.92
CA VAL A 161 4.32 15.11 20.94
C VAL A 161 5.14 13.91 21.38
N LEU A 162 4.52 12.76 21.64
CA LEU A 162 5.26 11.56 22.04
C LEU A 162 6.20 11.09 20.92
N ILE A 163 5.76 11.14 19.66
CA ILE A 163 6.61 10.81 18.50
C ILE A 163 7.79 11.78 18.41
N TRP A 164 7.53 13.09 18.49
CA TRP A 164 8.58 14.11 18.43
C TRP A 164 9.60 13.95 19.56
N GLU A 165 9.13 13.78 20.79
CA GLU A 165 9.97 13.60 21.97
C GLU A 165 10.80 12.32 21.91
N SER A 166 10.25 11.24 21.35
CA SER A 166 11.00 10.02 21.03
C SER A 166 12.13 10.28 20.02
N ILE A 167 11.88 11.06 18.96
CA ILE A 167 12.91 11.40 17.95
C ILE A 167 14.03 12.25 18.56
N LEU A 168 13.69 13.22 19.42
CA LEU A 168 14.68 14.03 20.12
C LEU A 168 15.54 13.15 21.05
N GLU A 169 14.93 12.30 21.87
CA GLU A 169 15.66 11.41 22.78
C GLU A 169 16.54 10.41 22.02
N PHE A 170 16.06 9.89 20.89
CA PHE A 170 16.86 9.08 19.98
C PHE A 170 18.09 9.84 19.49
N THR A 171 17.90 11.04 18.94
CA THR A 171 18.99 11.83 18.36
C THR A 171 20.07 12.18 19.40
N ALA A 172 19.69 12.33 20.67
CA ALA A 172 20.65 12.53 21.76
C ALA A 172 21.65 11.37 21.93
N GLN A 173 21.33 10.18 21.41
CA GLN A 173 22.21 9.00 21.41
C GLN A 173 22.91 8.78 20.06
N HIS A 174 22.54 9.54 19.02
CA HIS A 174 22.98 9.39 17.63
C HIS A 174 23.44 10.76 17.08
N GLU A 175 24.61 11.23 17.55
CA GLU A 175 25.09 12.61 17.36
C GLU A 175 25.26 13.06 15.89
N ASN A 176 25.41 12.12 14.94
CA ASN A 176 25.62 12.38 13.51
C ASN A 176 24.46 11.85 12.63
N ALA A 177 23.26 11.73 13.19
CA ALA A 177 22.09 11.23 12.48
C ALA A 177 21.59 12.22 11.41
N ASN A 178 21.30 11.71 10.22
CA ASN A 178 20.47 12.37 9.21
C ASN A 178 19.12 11.69 9.21
N ILE A 179 18.09 12.45 9.53
CA ILE A 179 16.76 11.94 9.82
C ILE A 179 15.78 12.44 8.75
N ILE A 180 14.98 11.53 8.21
CA ILE A 180 13.72 11.88 7.54
C ILE A 180 12.60 11.59 8.54
N PHE A 181 11.75 12.57 8.81
CA PHE A 181 10.50 12.35 9.52
C PHE A 181 9.33 12.52 8.55
N TYR A 182 8.73 11.39 8.16
CA TYR A 182 7.60 11.36 7.24
C TYR A 182 6.29 11.55 8.03
N THR A 183 5.68 12.74 7.87
CA THR A 183 4.38 13.08 8.46
C THR A 183 3.52 13.88 7.49
N LYS A 184 2.20 13.64 7.50
CA LYS A 184 1.24 14.44 6.73
C LYS A 184 0.88 15.76 7.41
N ASP A 185 1.29 15.97 8.68
CA ASP A 185 1.03 17.21 9.38
C ASP A 185 2.03 18.30 8.97
N LYS A 186 1.51 19.37 8.38
CA LYS A 186 2.29 20.52 7.91
C LYS A 186 2.34 21.67 8.90
N GLY A 187 1.57 21.61 9.99
CA GLY A 187 1.29 22.77 10.84
C GLY A 187 2.50 23.32 11.60
N TYR A 188 3.52 22.49 11.80
CA TYR A 188 4.58 22.76 12.78
C TYR A 188 6.01 22.57 12.26
N LYS A 189 6.17 22.24 10.97
CA LYS A 189 7.45 21.85 10.37
C LYS A 189 8.60 22.81 10.73
N ASP A 190 8.45 24.10 10.44
CA ASP A 190 9.55 25.07 10.62
C ASP A 190 9.97 25.21 12.09
N VAL A 191 8.99 25.20 13.01
CA VAL A 191 9.28 25.32 14.45
C VAL A 191 10.02 24.10 14.98
N LEU A 192 9.66 22.90 14.51
CA LEU A 192 10.29 21.65 14.94
C LEU A 192 11.69 21.50 14.36
N VAL A 193 11.92 21.90 13.10
CA VAL A 193 13.25 21.92 12.48
C VAL A 193 14.16 22.91 13.22
N ASP A 194 13.69 24.13 13.47
CA ASP A 194 14.43 25.15 14.24
C ASP A 194 14.78 24.69 15.66
N GLU A 195 13.88 23.94 16.31
CA GLU A 195 14.13 23.34 17.63
C GLU A 195 15.21 22.27 17.54
N PHE A 196 15.10 21.36 16.57
CA PHE A 196 16.02 20.24 16.38
C PHE A 196 17.44 20.73 16.10
N GLU A 197 17.63 21.66 15.17
CA GLU A 197 18.95 22.20 14.81
C GLU A 197 19.66 22.88 15.99
N LYS A 198 18.90 23.53 16.88
CA LYS A 198 19.44 24.15 18.11
C LYS A 198 19.89 23.10 19.13
N LEU A 199 19.17 21.98 19.22
CA LEU A 199 19.47 20.91 20.16
C LEU A 199 20.61 20.00 19.66
N TYR A 200 20.67 19.75 18.34
CA TYR A 200 21.59 18.80 17.73
C TYR A 200 22.32 19.40 16.51
N PRO A 201 23.31 20.30 16.70
CA PRO A 201 23.99 20.98 15.59
C PRO A 201 24.76 20.07 14.62
N ASN A 202 25.04 18.83 15.03
CA ASN A 202 25.77 17.85 14.23
C ASN A 202 24.84 16.84 13.53
N ALA A 203 23.54 16.89 13.81
CA ALA A 203 22.51 16.06 13.19
C ALA A 203 21.66 16.91 12.25
N SER A 204 20.95 16.26 11.32
CA SER A 204 20.00 16.93 10.44
C SER A 204 18.65 16.23 10.45
N ILE A 205 17.57 16.99 10.21
CA ILE A 205 16.22 16.45 10.08
C ILE A 205 15.49 17.09 8.90
N ALA A 206 14.85 16.25 8.08
CA ALA A 206 13.94 16.65 7.02
C ALA A 206 12.53 16.16 7.37
N ILE A 207 11.62 17.09 7.66
CA ILE A 207 10.21 16.76 7.90
C ILE A 207 9.47 16.84 6.56
N LEU A 208 9.01 15.71 6.04
CA LEU A 208 8.50 15.56 4.68
C LEU A 208 7.08 14.97 4.69
N SER A 209 6.28 15.34 3.69
CA SER A 209 4.84 15.03 3.67
C SER A 209 4.36 14.34 2.41
N ALA A 210 5.17 14.35 1.35
CA ALA A 210 4.84 13.73 0.08
C ALA A 210 5.94 12.75 -0.33
N GLU A 211 5.53 11.65 -0.96
CA GLU A 211 6.40 10.55 -1.35
C GLU A 211 7.49 10.99 -2.34
N ASN A 212 7.18 11.93 -3.24
CA ASN A 212 8.16 12.51 -4.15
C ASN A 212 9.28 13.29 -3.40
N GLU A 213 8.96 13.97 -2.30
CA GLU A 213 9.96 14.63 -1.45
C GLU A 213 10.86 13.58 -0.78
N ILE A 214 10.28 12.47 -0.31
CA ILE A 214 11.05 11.34 0.26
C ILE A 214 12.01 10.79 -0.79
N LYS A 215 11.51 10.50 -2.00
CA LYS A 215 12.31 10.01 -3.13
C LYS A 215 13.51 10.92 -3.39
N THR A 216 13.29 12.23 -3.50
CA THR A 216 14.38 13.20 -3.75
C THR A 216 15.46 13.14 -2.67
N VAL A 217 15.08 13.11 -1.38
CA VAL A 217 16.06 13.05 -0.29
C VAL A 217 16.77 11.70 -0.23
N LEU A 218 16.07 10.59 -0.50
CA LEU A 218 16.71 9.27 -0.58
C LEU A 218 17.71 9.18 -1.73
N GLU A 219 17.43 9.78 -2.89
CA GLU A 219 18.38 9.86 -4.00
C GLU A 219 19.61 10.71 -3.64
N GLU A 220 19.44 11.80 -2.90
CA GLU A 220 20.54 12.60 -2.36
C GLU A 220 21.38 11.79 -1.37
N TRP A 221 20.74 11.01 -0.50
CA TRP A 221 21.43 10.11 0.43
C TRP A 221 22.23 9.06 -0.33
N ALA A 222 21.64 8.40 -1.32
CA ALA A 222 22.32 7.40 -2.14
C ALA A 222 23.58 7.96 -2.83
N LYS A 223 23.48 9.15 -3.45
CA LYS A 223 24.64 9.86 -4.02
C LYS A 223 25.71 10.17 -2.97
N SER A 224 25.30 10.53 -1.75
CA SER A 224 26.24 10.86 -0.67
C SER A 224 26.92 9.65 -0.04
N ILE A 225 26.27 8.48 -0.09
CA ILE A 225 26.78 7.21 0.44
C ILE A 225 27.78 6.61 -0.55
N ASP A 226 27.40 6.49 -1.81
CA ASP A 226 28.26 5.98 -2.88
C ASP A 226 27.84 6.53 -4.24
N GLU A 227 28.52 7.58 -4.69
CA GLU A 227 28.29 8.23 -5.99
C GLU A 227 28.49 7.27 -7.18
N TYR A 228 29.34 6.25 -7.05
CA TYR A 228 29.68 5.35 -8.16
C TYR A 228 28.70 4.18 -8.29
N SER A 229 28.05 3.78 -7.20
CA SER A 229 27.03 2.72 -7.19
C SER A 229 25.61 3.27 -7.35
N TYR A 230 25.42 4.58 -7.21
CA TYR A 230 24.13 5.23 -7.37
C TYR A 230 23.50 4.97 -8.74
N GLN A 231 22.30 4.40 -8.72
CA GLN A 231 21.36 4.45 -9.83
C GLN A 231 20.13 5.24 -9.38
N PRO A 232 19.69 6.26 -10.14
CA PRO A 232 18.46 6.96 -9.81
C PRO A 232 17.30 5.96 -9.78
N ILE A 233 16.40 6.12 -8.82
CA ILE A 233 15.07 5.54 -8.95
C ILE A 233 14.53 6.17 -10.23
N GLY A 234 14.21 5.36 -11.25
CA GLY A 234 13.67 5.88 -12.50
C GLY A 234 12.62 6.94 -12.19
N GLU A 235 12.58 8.06 -12.95
CA GLU A 235 11.29 8.78 -13.09
C GLU A 235 10.26 7.70 -13.27
N GLU A 236 9.18 7.68 -12.46
CA GLU A 236 8.13 6.66 -12.54
C GLU A 236 8.05 6.25 -14.00
N ASN A 237 8.63 5.11 -14.35
CA ASN A 237 8.37 4.58 -15.67
C ASN A 237 6.92 4.29 -15.51
N ASP A 238 6.10 5.11 -16.16
CA ASP A 238 4.69 4.91 -16.40
C ASP A 238 4.43 3.44 -16.13
N VAL A 239 3.88 3.10 -14.95
CA VAL A 239 3.21 1.83 -14.85
C VAL A 239 2.14 2.01 -15.89
N ASP A 240 2.38 1.46 -17.09
CA ASP A 240 1.58 1.76 -18.26
C ASP A 240 0.15 1.53 -17.78
N PRO A 241 -0.71 2.57 -17.70
CA PRO A 241 -2.02 2.41 -17.10
C PRO A 241 -2.81 1.31 -17.81
N PHE A 242 -2.42 1.00 -19.06
CA PHE A 242 -2.86 -0.16 -19.80
C PHE A 242 -2.38 -1.49 -19.20
N ALA A 243 -1.09 -1.64 -18.87
CA ALA A 243 -0.55 -2.83 -18.23
C ALA A 243 -1.18 -3.08 -16.84
N GLU A 244 -1.34 -2.03 -16.03
CA GLU A 244 -2.04 -2.13 -14.73
C GLU A 244 -3.49 -2.60 -14.92
N TRP A 245 -4.19 -2.06 -15.91
CA TRP A 245 -5.56 -2.48 -16.22
C TRP A 245 -5.64 -3.93 -16.70
N VAL A 246 -4.74 -4.38 -17.58
CA VAL A 246 -4.69 -5.76 -18.08
C VAL A 246 -4.49 -6.77 -16.94
N GLU A 247 -3.69 -6.42 -15.93
CA GLU A 247 -3.45 -7.24 -14.75
C GLU A 247 -4.56 -7.12 -13.68
N SER A 248 -5.44 -6.14 -13.81
CA SER A 248 -6.51 -5.89 -12.84
C SER A 248 -7.66 -6.92 -12.92
N PRO A 249 -8.41 -7.13 -11.82
CA PRO A 249 -9.63 -7.93 -11.84
C PRO A 249 -10.69 -7.42 -12.83
N ASN A 250 -10.67 -6.13 -13.18
CA ASN A 250 -11.64 -5.51 -14.09
C ASN A 250 -11.53 -6.12 -15.49
N PHE A 251 -10.32 -6.35 -16.00
CA PHE A 251 -10.10 -6.98 -17.30
C PHE A 251 -10.75 -8.37 -17.39
N VAL A 252 -10.57 -9.20 -16.38
CA VAL A 252 -11.16 -10.56 -16.33
C VAL A 252 -12.68 -10.52 -16.23
N VAL A 253 -13.24 -9.59 -15.44
CA VAL A 253 -14.70 -9.41 -15.34
C VAL A 253 -15.31 -9.02 -16.69
N GLN A 254 -14.67 -8.10 -17.43
CA GLN A 254 -15.15 -7.69 -18.74
C GLN A 254 -15.18 -8.84 -19.76
N LEU A 255 -14.21 -9.77 -19.69
CA LEU A 255 -14.19 -10.99 -20.53
C LEU A 255 -15.38 -11.92 -20.25
N ILE A 256 -15.77 -12.05 -18.97
CA ILE A 256 -16.84 -12.95 -18.54
C ILE A 256 -18.23 -12.35 -18.85
N ASP A 257 -18.43 -11.06 -18.55
CA ASP A 257 -19.76 -10.44 -18.57
C ASP A 257 -20.34 -10.26 -19.99
N HIS A 258 -19.49 -10.08 -21.00
CA HIS A 258 -19.93 -9.67 -22.34
C HIS A 258 -19.95 -10.79 -23.39
N ASP A 259 -19.53 -12.01 -23.03
CA ASP A 259 -19.51 -13.20 -23.92
C ASP A 259 -19.21 -12.85 -25.39
N TYR A 260 -17.97 -12.43 -25.67
CA TYR A 260 -17.50 -11.99 -26.99
C TYR A 260 -17.43 -13.11 -28.05
N GLY A 261 -18.36 -14.07 -28.01
CA GLY A 261 -18.37 -15.27 -28.86
C GLY A 261 -17.33 -16.31 -28.45
N LEU A 262 -16.76 -16.18 -27.24
CA LEU A 262 -15.78 -17.11 -26.68
C LEU A 262 -16.44 -18.20 -25.84
N ILE A 263 -17.65 -17.99 -25.32
CA ILE A 263 -18.39 -19.00 -24.57
C ILE A 263 -19.24 -19.81 -25.57
N PRO A 264 -19.05 -21.14 -25.64
CA PRO A 264 -19.89 -21.97 -26.49
C PRO A 264 -21.34 -21.93 -26.00
N GLN A 265 -22.29 -21.73 -26.91
CA GLN A 265 -23.73 -21.81 -26.64
C GLN A 265 -24.20 -23.26 -26.42
N SER A 266 -23.57 -23.96 -25.47
CA SER A 266 -23.89 -25.35 -25.13
C SER A 266 -24.50 -25.40 -23.73
N ALA A 267 -25.67 -26.01 -23.60
CA ALA A 267 -26.35 -26.22 -22.33
C ALA A 267 -25.58 -27.15 -21.36
N LEU A 268 -24.44 -27.70 -21.78
CA LEU A 268 -23.57 -28.58 -20.98
C LEU A 268 -22.50 -27.83 -20.18
N VAL A 269 -22.15 -26.59 -20.56
CA VAL A 269 -21.16 -25.78 -19.85
C VAL A 269 -21.81 -25.20 -18.59
N ALA A 270 -21.17 -25.41 -17.45
CA ALA A 270 -21.58 -24.87 -16.15
C ALA A 270 -20.84 -23.57 -15.82
N GLU A 271 -19.54 -23.52 -16.15
CA GLU A 271 -18.66 -22.38 -15.86
C GLU A 271 -17.57 -22.26 -16.94
N THR A 272 -17.15 -21.04 -17.23
CA THR A 272 -16.01 -20.75 -18.12
C THR A 272 -15.02 -19.86 -17.40
N ILE A 273 -13.76 -20.28 -17.37
CA ILE A 273 -12.66 -19.56 -16.75
C ILE A 273 -11.73 -19.06 -17.85
N PHE A 274 -11.40 -17.77 -17.80
CA PHE A 274 -10.45 -17.14 -18.71
C PHE A 274 -9.14 -16.85 -17.98
N LYS A 275 -8.02 -17.13 -18.64
CA LYS A 275 -6.69 -16.73 -18.18
C LYS A 275 -5.93 -16.10 -19.34
N LEU A 276 -5.45 -14.87 -19.14
CA LEU A 276 -4.49 -14.26 -20.06
C LEU A 276 -3.13 -14.94 -19.89
N VAL A 277 -2.60 -15.50 -20.97
CA VAL A 277 -1.31 -16.21 -20.97
C VAL A 277 -0.19 -15.29 -21.39
N ASP A 278 -0.44 -14.50 -22.45
CA ASP A 278 0.53 -13.57 -23.03
C ASP A 278 -0.20 -12.48 -23.83
N TYR A 279 0.43 -11.32 -24.00
CA TYR A 279 -0.09 -10.23 -24.82
C TYR A 279 1.03 -9.37 -25.41
N GLU A 280 0.78 -8.81 -26.59
CA GLU A 280 1.67 -7.83 -27.22
C GLU A 280 1.24 -6.40 -26.85
N MET A 281 2.18 -5.46 -26.92
CA MET A 281 1.90 -4.05 -26.66
C MET A 281 0.79 -3.51 -27.60
N PRO A 282 -0.20 -2.77 -27.07
CA PRO A 282 -1.32 -2.29 -27.85
C PRO A 282 -0.88 -1.31 -28.94
N THR A 283 -1.46 -1.46 -30.13
CA THR A 283 -1.25 -0.53 -31.25
C THR A 283 -2.44 0.39 -31.42
N LEU A 284 -2.21 1.70 -31.57
CA LEU A 284 -3.27 2.69 -31.77
C LEU A 284 -4.02 2.42 -33.09
N LEU A 285 -5.34 2.29 -33.02
CA LEU A 285 -6.22 2.08 -34.17
C LEU A 285 -6.93 3.37 -34.62
N ASP A 286 -7.49 4.11 -33.67
CA ASP A 286 -8.22 5.36 -33.93
C ASP A 286 -8.14 6.29 -32.72
N SER A 287 -8.11 7.59 -32.99
CA SER A 287 -8.08 8.67 -32.00
C SER A 287 -9.12 9.76 -32.28
N LYS A 288 -10.13 9.47 -33.11
CA LYS A 288 -11.23 10.39 -33.39
C LYS A 288 -12.33 10.28 -32.33
N ASP A 289 -12.79 11.46 -31.89
CA ASP A 289 -13.71 11.68 -30.76
C ASP A 289 -13.13 11.35 -29.38
N GLN A 290 -13.91 11.63 -28.32
CA GLN A 290 -13.51 11.58 -26.89
C GLN A 290 -13.02 10.19 -26.38
N ASN A 291 -12.88 9.20 -27.27
CA ASN A 291 -12.50 7.82 -26.99
C ASN A 291 -11.33 7.37 -27.89
N ILE A 292 -10.26 6.86 -27.28
CA ILE A 292 -9.08 6.37 -28.02
C ILE A 292 -9.15 4.85 -28.14
N LYS A 293 -8.91 4.29 -29.33
CA LYS A 293 -9.00 2.84 -29.60
C LYS A 293 -7.65 2.21 -29.86
N TYR A 294 -7.44 1.04 -29.26
CA TYR A 294 -6.21 0.26 -29.32
C TYR A 294 -6.49 -1.18 -29.78
N SER A 295 -5.53 -1.79 -30.46
CA SER A 295 -5.52 -3.21 -30.83
C SER A 295 -4.46 -3.94 -30.04
N MET A 296 -4.86 -4.94 -29.26
CA MET A 296 -3.97 -5.77 -28.46
C MET A 296 -4.06 -7.24 -28.89
N PRO A 297 -3.07 -7.76 -29.63
CA PRO A 297 -2.91 -9.20 -29.83
C PRO A 297 -2.65 -9.89 -28.49
N ALA A 298 -3.38 -10.98 -28.21
CA ALA A 298 -3.29 -11.70 -26.95
C ALA A 298 -3.52 -13.21 -27.11
N THR A 299 -3.03 -13.98 -26.15
CA THR A 299 -3.25 -15.42 -26.03
C THR A 299 -4.08 -15.69 -24.78
N LEU A 300 -5.27 -16.25 -24.96
CA LEU A 300 -6.16 -16.63 -23.87
C LEU A 300 -6.17 -18.15 -23.69
N ASP A 301 -6.04 -18.62 -22.46
CA ASP A 301 -6.39 -19.98 -22.06
C ASP A 301 -7.82 -19.97 -21.51
N ILE A 302 -8.67 -20.77 -22.14
CA ILE A 302 -10.09 -20.85 -21.85
C ILE A 302 -10.39 -22.25 -21.33
N THR A 303 -10.85 -22.32 -20.09
CA THR A 303 -11.20 -23.56 -19.42
C THR A 303 -12.71 -23.63 -19.24
N TYR A 304 -13.34 -24.61 -19.88
CA TYR A 304 -14.77 -24.91 -19.72
C TYR A 304 -14.96 -26.02 -18.70
N ILE A 305 -15.79 -25.76 -17.70
CA ILE A 305 -16.22 -26.77 -16.73
C ILE A 305 -17.63 -27.19 -17.12
N LEU A 306 -17.80 -28.47 -17.45
CA LEU A 306 -19.09 -29.05 -17.79
C LEU A 306 -19.90 -29.38 -16.52
N LYS A 307 -21.21 -29.56 -16.66
CA LYS A 307 -22.12 -29.92 -15.56
C LYS A 307 -21.79 -31.24 -14.85
N ASP A 308 -21.03 -32.13 -15.49
CA ASP A 308 -20.54 -33.37 -14.90
C ASP A 308 -19.15 -33.23 -14.26
N CYS A 309 -18.68 -31.99 -14.09
CA CYS A 309 -17.37 -31.60 -13.57
C CYS A 309 -16.19 -31.98 -14.47
N THR A 310 -16.42 -32.38 -15.73
CA THR A 310 -15.36 -32.56 -16.71
C THR A 310 -14.82 -31.19 -17.17
N THR A 311 -13.51 -31.09 -17.33
CA THR A 311 -12.83 -29.87 -17.75
C THR A 311 -12.30 -29.99 -19.17
N ILE A 312 -12.59 -29.00 -20.01
CA ILE A 312 -12.03 -28.88 -21.37
C ILE A 312 -11.23 -27.59 -21.44
N GLN A 313 -9.97 -27.67 -21.86
CA GLN A 313 -9.09 -26.51 -22.03
C GLN A 313 -8.86 -26.21 -23.51
N LYS A 314 -8.85 -24.92 -23.85
CA LYS A 314 -8.59 -24.43 -25.20
C LYS A 314 -7.77 -23.15 -25.13
N VAL A 315 -6.65 -23.13 -25.85
CA VAL A 315 -5.87 -21.91 -26.08
C VAL A 315 -6.39 -21.22 -27.34
N ALA A 316 -6.65 -19.91 -27.25
CA ALA A 316 -7.13 -19.08 -28.34
C ALA A 316 -6.20 -17.88 -28.56
N LEU A 317 -5.74 -17.70 -29.81
CA LEU A 317 -5.10 -16.48 -30.25
C LEU A 317 -6.19 -15.47 -30.61
N VAL A 318 -6.16 -14.32 -29.97
CA VAL A 318 -7.17 -13.29 -30.13
C VAL A 318 -6.54 -11.93 -30.42
N ASN A 319 -7.33 -11.04 -30.98
CA ASN A 319 -7.03 -9.63 -31.03
C ASN A 319 -8.13 -8.89 -30.27
N ILE A 320 -7.76 -8.23 -29.17
CA ILE A 320 -8.66 -7.51 -28.29
C ILE A 320 -8.65 -6.03 -28.69
N ILE A 321 -9.82 -5.49 -28.98
CA ILE A 321 -10.01 -4.06 -29.25
C ILE A 321 -10.34 -3.39 -27.93
N VAL A 322 -9.49 -2.46 -27.49
CA VAL A 322 -9.62 -1.75 -26.22
C VAL A 322 -9.96 -0.30 -26.49
N CYS A 323 -10.96 0.22 -25.79
CA CYS A 323 -11.34 1.62 -25.81
C CYS A 323 -10.92 2.28 -24.51
N LYS A 324 -10.20 3.40 -24.59
CA LYS A 324 -9.93 4.30 -23.47
C LYS A 324 -10.96 5.41 -23.46
N THR A 325 -11.70 5.52 -22.36
CA THR A 325 -12.76 6.51 -22.17
C THR A 325 -12.19 7.86 -21.70
N SER A 326 -13.01 8.91 -21.72
CA SER A 326 -12.63 10.26 -21.27
C SER A 326 -12.31 10.37 -19.76
N GLU A 327 -12.64 9.34 -18.97
CA GLU A 327 -12.35 9.25 -17.53
C GLU A 327 -11.10 8.41 -17.25
N ASP A 328 -10.24 8.20 -18.26
CA ASP A 328 -9.02 7.37 -18.21
C ASP A 328 -9.26 5.87 -17.93
N GLU A 329 -10.50 5.38 -18.02
CA GLU A 329 -10.81 3.95 -17.87
C GLU A 329 -10.69 3.18 -19.19
N TYR A 330 -10.14 1.96 -19.13
CA TYR A 330 -10.05 1.03 -20.24
C TYR A 330 -11.20 0.02 -20.25
N ALA A 331 -11.75 -0.23 -21.43
CA ALA A 331 -12.81 -1.19 -21.66
C ALA A 331 -12.57 -2.04 -22.91
N ILE A 332 -12.89 -3.32 -22.85
CA ILE A 332 -12.92 -4.21 -24.01
C ILE A 332 -14.14 -3.83 -24.87
N GLU A 333 -13.89 -3.44 -26.12
CA GLU A 333 -14.95 -3.13 -27.08
C GLU A 333 -15.35 -4.38 -27.89
N SER A 334 -14.36 -5.17 -28.31
CA SER A 334 -14.60 -6.43 -29.02
C SER A 334 -13.39 -7.35 -29.00
N ILE A 335 -13.61 -8.65 -29.24
CA ILE A 335 -12.55 -9.64 -29.37
C ILE A 335 -12.71 -10.37 -30.70
N GLN A 336 -11.61 -10.45 -31.45
CA GLN A 336 -11.55 -11.17 -32.72
C GLN A 336 -10.66 -12.39 -32.56
N VAL A 337 -11.22 -13.58 -32.68
CA VAL A 337 -10.44 -14.82 -32.67
C VAL A 337 -9.67 -14.94 -33.98
N LYS A 338 -8.33 -15.02 -33.90
CA LYS A 338 -7.51 -15.37 -35.06
C LYS A 338 -7.58 -16.89 -35.21
N ASN A 339 -8.46 -17.38 -36.08
CA ASN A 339 -8.39 -18.78 -36.48
C ASN A 339 -7.04 -19.01 -37.18
N PRO A 340 -6.31 -20.11 -36.90
CA PRO A 340 -5.24 -20.53 -37.78
C PRO A 340 -5.83 -20.74 -39.18
N PRO A 341 -5.07 -20.48 -40.27
CA PRO A 341 -5.54 -20.81 -41.62
C PRO A 341 -5.97 -22.27 -41.64
N ASP A 342 -7.16 -22.52 -42.18
CA ASP A 342 -7.74 -23.85 -42.35
C ASP A 342 -6.66 -24.82 -42.83
N VAL A 343 -6.45 -25.90 -42.07
CA VAL A 343 -5.75 -27.07 -42.61
C VAL A 343 -6.61 -27.53 -43.77
N GLU A 344 -6.13 -27.30 -45.00
CA GLU A 344 -6.72 -27.86 -46.21
C GLU A 344 -7.06 -29.32 -45.94
N ALA A 345 -8.35 -29.63 -46.02
CA ALA A 345 -8.81 -31.00 -46.06
C ALA A 345 -8.21 -31.64 -47.33
N THR A 346 -7.09 -32.35 -47.17
CA THR A 346 -6.65 -33.29 -48.18
C THR A 346 -7.65 -34.44 -48.22
N ALA A 347 -8.34 -34.52 -49.37
CA ALA A 347 -9.29 -35.55 -49.75
C ALA A 347 -8.70 -36.97 -49.73
#